data_AF-A0AAU4Y4Y7-F1
#
_entry.id   AF-A0AAU4Y4Y7-F1
#
_cell.length_a   1.000
_cell.length_b   1.000
_cell.length_c   1.000
_cell.angle_alpha   90.00
_cell.angle_beta   90.00
_cell.angle_gamma   90.00
#
_symmetry.space_group_name_H-M   'P 1'
#
loop_
_entity.id
_entity.type
_entity.pdbx_description
1 polymer ?
#
loop_
_entity_poly.entity_id
_entity_poly.type
_entity_poly.pdbx_seq_one_letter_code
_entity_poly.pdbx_strand_id
1 'polypeptide(L)'
;MTTSASPTTSAGRTTGAGPTRGTSPAADTDRSTDGSTGAGAGTDTGAATAVTTAPALAAGAAGAAAGGPPVRRRRRRGLAPGKPWPASRLVGPLLLIALWAAASAAGRLDTGAIPAPWTVVRTGVHLWTDGTLTTDVLTSLERAAYGFAIGLTAGVVLALASGLTRTGEALIDGTVQLNRAIPTLGLIPLFILWLGIGETFKIAIIAIVVYIPIYLNTHAALSGIDNRFVELAEVQGLSKVQFIRQIVIPGALPGFFVGLRLGVTGSWLGLVVLEQINATSGLGYMMFQATNYGQSDVILVGLLIYGVFGLLSDSAVRLIERRVLSWRRTLSS
;
A
#
# COMPACT_ATOMS: atom_id res chain seq x y z
N MET A 1 -45.63 28.71 -46.62
CA MET A 1 -45.31 28.36 -48.01
C MET A 1 -44.09 27.43 -47.96
N THR A 2 -44.28 26.10 -47.91
CA THR A 2 -44.29 25.17 -49.08
C THR A 2 -42.91 25.11 -49.75
N THR A 3 -42.15 24.02 -49.89
CA THR A 3 -42.41 22.55 -49.88
C THR A 3 -41.07 21.80 -49.94
N SER A 4 -41.10 20.49 -49.64
CA SER A 4 -40.26 19.37 -50.18
C SER A 4 -39.39 18.70 -49.11
N ALA A 5 -39.75 17.57 -48.48
CA ALA A 5 -40.10 16.22 -48.98
C ALA A 5 -38.92 15.46 -49.63
N SER A 6 -38.47 14.42 -48.92
CA SER A 6 -37.61 13.28 -49.31
C SER A 6 -38.26 12.42 -50.42
N PRO A 7 -37.67 11.35 -51.04
CA PRO A 7 -37.11 10.17 -50.33
C PRO A 7 -36.06 9.27 -51.07
N THR A 8 -35.74 8.13 -50.41
CA THR A 8 -35.46 6.77 -50.94
C THR A 8 -34.05 6.31 -51.43
N THR A 9 -33.45 5.42 -50.62
CA THR A 9 -33.18 3.98 -50.88
C THR A 9 -32.28 3.51 -52.04
N SER A 10 -31.25 2.71 -51.69
CA SER A 10 -30.88 1.40 -52.29
C SER A 10 -29.41 1.08 -51.94
N ALA A 11 -29.10 0.17 -51.03
CA ALA A 11 -28.87 -1.27 -51.26
C ALA A 11 -27.66 -1.60 -52.18
N GLY A 12 -26.66 -2.27 -51.61
CA GLY A 12 -25.50 -2.82 -52.30
C GLY A 12 -24.80 -3.88 -51.44
N ARG A 13 -25.16 -5.14 -51.70
CA ARG A 13 -24.70 -6.40 -51.09
C ARG A 13 -23.40 -6.86 -51.77
N THR A 14 -22.61 -7.72 -51.10
CA THR A 14 -21.83 -8.90 -51.58
C THR A 14 -20.59 -9.10 -50.69
N THR A 15 -20.45 -10.14 -49.85
CA THR A 15 -20.22 -11.60 -50.05
C THR A 15 -18.80 -12.02 -50.44
N GLY A 16 -18.24 -12.96 -49.66
CA GLY A 16 -17.07 -13.80 -49.96
C GLY A 16 -16.40 -14.26 -48.65
N ALA A 17 -16.72 -15.40 -48.01
CA ALA A 17 -16.59 -16.82 -48.38
C ALA A 17 -15.14 -17.34 -48.41
N GLY A 18 -14.84 -18.31 -47.53
CA GLY A 18 -13.68 -19.20 -47.64
C GLY A 18 -13.20 -19.82 -46.31
N PRO A 19 -13.44 -21.12 -46.05
CA PRO A 19 -12.85 -21.88 -44.95
C PRO A 19 -11.66 -22.73 -45.42
N THR A 20 -10.67 -22.98 -44.56
CA THR A 20 -9.63 -23.99 -44.80
C THR A 20 -9.52 -24.97 -43.62
N ARG A 21 -9.70 -26.25 -43.95
CA ARG A 21 -9.32 -27.43 -43.16
C ARG A 21 -7.86 -27.80 -43.48
N GLY A 22 -7.18 -28.35 -42.49
CA GLY A 22 -6.08 -29.32 -42.63
C GLY A 22 -5.74 -29.86 -41.24
N THR A 23 -6.11 -31.08 -40.84
CA THR A 23 -5.44 -32.39 -41.07
C THR A 23 -3.93 -32.37 -40.81
N SER A 24 -3.48 -32.87 -39.65
CA SER A 24 -2.83 -34.20 -39.55
C SER A 24 -2.49 -34.57 -38.08
N PRO A 25 -2.51 -35.86 -37.70
CA PRO A 25 -2.15 -36.37 -36.37
C PRO A 25 -0.77 -37.09 -36.35
N ALA A 26 -0.42 -37.64 -35.17
CA ALA A 26 0.51 -38.75 -34.90
C ALA A 26 1.96 -38.44 -34.43
N ALA A 27 2.26 -38.93 -33.21
CA ALA A 27 3.49 -39.59 -32.73
C ALA A 27 3.26 -39.81 -31.21
N ASP A 28 2.76 -40.94 -30.74
CA ASP A 28 3.41 -42.26 -30.65
C ASP A 28 4.83 -42.20 -30.07
N THR A 29 4.96 -42.56 -28.81
CA THR A 29 6.05 -43.43 -28.31
C THR A 29 5.63 -43.98 -26.96
N ASP A 30 5.05 -45.17 -27.05
CA ASP A 30 5.09 -46.20 -26.04
C ASP A 30 6.54 -46.46 -25.56
N ARG A 31 6.75 -46.48 -24.25
CA ARG A 31 7.81 -47.30 -23.65
C ARG A 31 7.39 -47.72 -22.24
N SER A 32 6.65 -48.83 -22.22
CA SER A 32 6.65 -49.82 -21.15
C SER A 32 8.02 -50.50 -20.97
N THR A 33 8.13 -51.31 -19.91
CA THR A 33 9.26 -52.12 -19.39
C THR A 33 10.03 -51.49 -18.23
N ASP A 34 10.42 -52.21 -17.19
CA ASP A 34 9.92 -53.41 -16.50
C ASP A 34 10.76 -53.45 -15.21
N GLY A 35 10.31 -54.21 -14.22
CA GLY A 35 10.81 -54.14 -12.85
C GLY A 35 12.27 -54.55 -12.63
N SER A 36 12.76 -54.23 -11.43
CA SER A 36 13.46 -55.25 -10.62
C SER A 36 13.52 -54.82 -9.16
N THR A 37 12.76 -55.58 -8.39
CA THR A 37 12.87 -55.87 -6.97
C THR A 37 14.28 -56.34 -6.63
N GLY A 38 14.84 -55.85 -5.52
CA GLY A 38 16.12 -56.29 -4.98
C GLY A 38 16.19 -56.04 -3.49
N ALA A 39 15.45 -56.85 -2.73
CA ALA A 39 15.58 -56.98 -1.28
C ALA A 39 16.88 -57.71 -0.95
N GLY A 40 17.62 -57.22 0.04
CA GLY A 40 18.80 -57.86 0.60
C GLY A 40 18.96 -57.45 2.06
N ALA A 41 18.36 -58.25 2.94
CA ALA A 41 18.50 -58.16 4.39
C ALA A 41 19.65 -59.07 4.87
N GLY A 42 20.29 -58.65 5.96
CA GLY A 42 21.20 -59.44 6.80
C GLY A 42 22.09 -58.48 7.60
N THR A 43 21.85 -58.16 8.89
CA THR A 43 22.09 -58.96 10.12
C THR A 43 23.48 -59.62 10.10
N ASP A 44 24.36 -59.52 11.08
CA ASP A 44 24.28 -59.03 12.45
C ASP A 44 25.68 -59.15 13.08
N THR A 45 25.87 -58.45 14.21
CA THR A 45 26.72 -58.87 15.35
C THR A 45 28.26 -58.80 15.27
N GLY A 46 28.86 -58.16 16.28
CA GLY A 46 30.10 -58.70 16.85
C GLY A 46 31.12 -57.73 17.45
N ALA A 47 30.86 -57.30 18.69
CA ALA A 47 31.79 -57.21 19.83
C ALA A 47 33.13 -56.40 19.78
N ALA A 48 33.24 -55.56 20.81
CA ALA A 48 34.39 -54.95 21.49
C ALA A 48 35.79 -55.61 21.36
N THR A 49 36.87 -54.82 21.49
CA THR A 49 37.72 -54.66 22.71
C THR A 49 38.80 -53.59 22.48
N ALA A 50 39.17 -52.88 23.55
CA ALA A 50 40.10 -51.76 23.62
C ALA A 50 41.60 -52.12 23.52
N VAL A 51 42.43 -51.21 23.00
CA VAL A 51 43.85 -51.05 23.40
C VAL A 51 44.29 -49.56 23.29
N THR A 52 44.58 -48.99 24.46
CA THR A 52 45.70 -48.12 24.87
C THR A 52 46.61 -47.48 23.80
N THR A 53 46.76 -46.15 23.81
CA THR A 53 48.02 -45.43 24.15
C THR A 53 47.88 -43.93 23.89
N ALA A 54 48.11 -43.12 24.93
CA ALA A 54 48.51 -41.73 24.78
C ALA A 54 50.01 -41.67 24.42
N PRO A 55 50.46 -40.56 23.85
CA PRO A 55 51.66 -39.96 24.40
C PRO A 55 51.47 -38.46 24.69
N ALA A 56 51.78 -38.08 25.91
CA ALA A 56 52.21 -36.75 26.26
C ALA A 56 53.71 -36.61 25.93
N LEU A 57 54.10 -35.51 25.29
CA LEU A 57 55.28 -34.68 25.55
C LEU A 57 55.76 -33.97 24.26
N ALA A 58 55.58 -32.65 24.22
CA ALA A 58 56.61 -31.72 23.74
C ALA A 58 56.19 -30.29 24.11
N ALA A 59 56.47 -29.91 25.36
CA ALA A 59 56.70 -28.51 25.68
C ALA A 59 58.07 -28.12 25.10
N GLY A 60 58.11 -27.08 24.27
CA GLY A 60 59.37 -26.51 23.82
C GLY A 60 59.30 -25.76 22.48
N ALA A 61 58.76 -24.54 22.49
CA ALA A 61 59.22 -23.43 21.63
C ALA A 61 58.42 -22.15 21.97
N ALA A 62 58.64 -21.60 23.16
CA ALA A 62 58.46 -20.16 23.35
C ALA A 62 59.64 -19.47 22.67
N GLY A 63 59.41 -18.87 21.50
CA GLY A 63 60.44 -18.07 20.82
C GLY A 63 60.21 -17.88 19.33
N ALA A 64 59.26 -17.02 18.95
CA ALA A 64 59.33 -16.16 17.77
C ALA A 64 58.01 -15.38 17.61
N ALA A 65 57.78 -14.39 18.47
CA ALA A 65 56.92 -13.28 18.09
C ALA A 65 57.75 -12.34 17.19
N ALA A 66 57.48 -12.33 15.88
CA ALA A 66 57.68 -11.15 15.03
C ALA A 66 57.17 -11.40 13.59
N GLY A 67 56.17 -10.61 13.16
CA GLY A 67 56.10 -10.21 11.75
C GLY A 67 54.92 -10.70 10.91
N GLY A 68 53.84 -11.23 11.47
CA GLY A 68 52.58 -11.31 10.71
C GLY A 68 52.17 -9.90 10.28
N PRO A 69 51.92 -9.63 8.98
CA PRO A 69 51.58 -8.28 8.53
C PRO A 69 50.39 -7.79 9.35
N PRO A 70 50.39 -6.55 9.86
CA PRO A 70 49.30 -6.06 10.66
C PRO A 70 48.05 -6.20 9.81
N VAL A 71 47.12 -7.06 10.26
CA VAL A 71 45.78 -7.14 9.69
C VAL A 71 45.19 -5.77 9.91
N ARG A 72 45.36 -4.89 8.91
CA ARG A 72 44.77 -3.57 8.87
C ARG A 72 43.29 -3.82 9.02
N ARG A 73 42.77 -3.61 10.24
CA ARG A 73 41.34 -3.51 10.49
C ARG A 73 40.85 -2.46 9.50
N ARG A 74 40.31 -2.92 8.36
CA ARG A 74 39.63 -2.06 7.40
C ARG A 74 38.58 -1.36 8.24
N ARG A 75 38.81 -0.07 8.55
CA ARG A 75 37.79 0.78 9.14
C ARG A 75 36.58 0.56 8.26
N ARG A 76 35.56 -0.12 8.80
CA ARG A 76 34.26 -0.21 8.14
C ARG A 76 33.86 1.25 7.97
N ARG A 77 34.05 1.80 6.77
CA ARG A 77 33.51 3.10 6.42
C ARG A 77 32.04 2.97 6.79
N GLY A 78 31.57 3.79 7.72
CA GLY A 78 30.18 3.77 8.13
C GLY A 78 29.35 4.08 6.90
N LEU A 79 28.82 3.03 6.26
CA LEU A 79 27.78 3.14 5.24
C LEU A 79 26.43 3.48 5.88
N ALA A 80 26.38 3.62 7.22
CA ALA A 80 25.24 4.18 7.91
C ALA A 80 25.12 5.67 7.52
N PRO A 81 23.98 6.10 6.97
CA PRO A 81 23.68 7.51 6.82
C PRO A 81 23.88 8.20 8.18
N GLY A 82 24.63 9.31 8.18
CA GLY A 82 24.86 10.10 9.39
C GLY A 82 23.56 10.48 10.08
N LYS A 83 23.62 10.80 11.38
CA LYS A 83 22.45 11.15 12.22
C LYS A 83 21.57 12.17 11.46
N PRO A 84 20.30 11.83 11.13
CA PRO A 84 19.47 12.74 10.36
C PRO A 84 19.22 14.01 11.19
N TRP A 85 19.64 15.16 10.66
CA TRP A 85 19.31 16.46 11.25
C TRP A 85 17.77 16.60 11.21
N PRO A 86 17.07 16.87 12.33
CA PRO A 86 15.60 16.95 12.37
C PRO A 86 14.94 17.84 11.31
N ALA A 87 15.65 18.83 10.75
CA ALA A 87 15.15 19.72 9.71
C ALA A 87 15.33 19.19 8.26
N SER A 88 16.09 18.11 8.04
CA SER A 88 16.43 17.63 6.68
C SER A 88 15.22 17.25 5.83
N ARG A 89 14.10 16.87 6.48
CA ARG A 89 12.85 16.49 5.79
C ARG A 89 12.11 17.68 5.17
N LEU A 90 12.34 18.89 5.66
CA LEU A 90 11.70 20.11 5.15
C LEU A 90 12.52 20.80 4.06
N VAL A 91 13.81 20.45 3.93
CA VAL A 91 14.71 21.05 2.92
C VAL A 91 14.19 20.82 1.51
N GLY A 92 13.71 19.62 1.18
CA GLY A 92 13.18 19.30 -0.14
C GLY A 92 11.96 20.17 -0.53
N PRO A 93 10.87 20.15 0.27
CA PRO A 93 9.70 21.00 0.01
C PRO A 93 10.03 22.50 -0.03
N LEU A 94 10.87 22.99 0.88
CA LEU A 94 11.26 24.41 0.91
C LEU A 94 12.06 24.81 -0.32
N LEU A 95 12.98 23.97 -0.78
CA LEU A 95 13.77 24.22 -1.99
C LEU A 95 12.87 24.27 -3.23
N LEU A 96 11.86 23.39 -3.30
CA LEU A 96 10.89 23.38 -4.38
C LEU A 96 10.04 24.67 -4.39
N ILE A 97 9.56 25.12 -3.23
CA ILE A 97 8.82 26.39 -3.11
C ILE A 97 9.71 27.58 -3.46
N ALA A 98 10.97 27.59 -3.02
CA ALA A 98 11.91 28.66 -3.32
C ALA A 98 12.23 28.73 -4.82
N LEU A 99 12.41 27.58 -5.47
CA LEU A 99 12.63 27.51 -6.92
C LEU A 99 11.41 28.00 -7.70
N TRP A 100 10.20 27.61 -7.27
CA TRP A 100 8.95 28.08 -7.85
C TRP A 100 8.80 29.60 -7.69
N ALA A 101 9.03 30.13 -6.48
CA ALA A 101 8.98 31.56 -6.23
C ALA A 101 10.00 32.35 -7.07
N ALA A 102 11.23 31.85 -7.20
CA ALA A 102 12.26 32.46 -8.02
C ALA A 102 11.91 32.45 -9.51
N ALA A 103 11.35 31.34 -10.02
CA ALA A 103 10.90 31.23 -11.40
C ALA A 103 9.72 32.16 -11.71
N SER A 104 8.77 32.29 -10.79
CA SER A 104 7.66 33.24 -10.88
C SER A 104 8.15 34.70 -10.85
N ALA A 105 9.07 35.04 -9.94
CA ALA A 105 9.63 36.38 -9.83
C ALA A 105 10.46 36.77 -11.07
N ALA A 106 11.11 35.80 -11.71
CA ALA A 106 11.86 36.02 -12.94
C ALA A 106 10.97 36.20 -14.19
N GLY A 107 9.64 36.15 -14.06
CA GLY A 107 8.70 36.30 -15.18
C GLY A 107 8.79 35.17 -16.21
N ARG A 108 9.37 34.02 -15.85
CA ARG A 108 9.58 32.87 -16.76
C ARG A 108 8.37 31.95 -16.86
N LEU A 109 7.34 32.20 -16.05
CA LEU A 109 6.15 31.37 -15.95
C LEU A 109 4.93 32.15 -16.44
N ASP A 110 4.11 31.50 -17.27
CA ASP A 110 2.81 32.05 -17.65
C ASP A 110 1.91 32.15 -16.41
N THR A 111 1.58 33.38 -16.04
CA THR A 111 0.76 33.69 -14.85
C THR A 111 -0.66 33.14 -14.93
N GLY A 112 -1.16 32.86 -16.14
CA GLY A 112 -2.46 32.21 -16.33
C GLY A 112 -2.42 30.71 -16.01
N ALA A 113 -1.29 30.04 -16.28
CA ALA A 113 -1.13 28.61 -16.05
C ALA A 113 -0.54 28.30 -14.66
N ILE A 114 0.48 29.04 -14.24
CA ILE A 114 1.19 28.85 -12.97
C ILE A 114 1.26 30.21 -12.25
N PRO A 115 0.21 30.55 -11.47
CA PRO A 115 0.22 31.78 -10.71
C PRO A 115 1.32 31.73 -9.65
N ALA A 116 1.84 32.90 -9.30
CA ALA A 116 2.91 33.00 -8.33
C ALA A 116 2.45 32.56 -6.92
N PRO A 117 3.37 32.08 -6.06
CA PRO A 117 3.02 31.59 -4.72
C PRO A 117 2.24 32.60 -3.87
N TRP A 118 2.58 33.90 -3.96
CA TRP A 118 1.88 34.96 -3.24
C TRP A 118 0.45 35.19 -3.75
N THR A 119 0.18 34.96 -5.05
CA THR A 119 -1.18 35.01 -5.59
C THR A 119 -2.01 33.89 -5.01
N VAL A 120 -1.48 32.66 -4.98
CA VAL A 120 -2.16 31.50 -4.37
C VAL A 120 -2.49 31.75 -2.90
N VAL A 121 -1.56 32.33 -2.13
CA VAL A 121 -1.81 32.69 -0.72
C VAL A 121 -2.92 33.74 -0.59
N ARG A 122 -2.90 34.82 -1.39
CA ARG A 122 -3.95 35.84 -1.36
C ARG A 122 -5.31 35.27 -1.74
N THR A 123 -5.38 34.46 -2.79
CA THR A 123 -6.60 33.77 -3.21
C THR A 123 -7.11 32.87 -2.09
N GLY A 124 -6.23 32.11 -1.44
CA GLY A 124 -6.59 31.27 -0.29
C GLY A 124 -7.15 32.07 0.89
N VAL A 125 -6.55 33.22 1.22
CA VAL A 125 -7.06 34.12 2.26
C VAL A 125 -8.44 34.67 1.88
N HIS A 126 -8.63 35.10 0.64
CA HIS A 126 -9.92 35.59 0.15
C HIS A 126 -11.02 34.52 0.24
N LEU A 127 -10.74 33.31 -0.26
CA LEU A 127 -11.69 32.19 -0.18
C LEU A 127 -11.99 31.77 1.27
N TRP A 128 -11.03 31.94 2.17
CA TRP A 128 -11.23 31.71 3.61
C TRP A 128 -12.11 32.79 4.25
N THR A 129 -11.86 34.07 3.96
CA THR A 129 -12.64 35.18 4.53
C THR A 129 -14.08 35.20 4.05
N ASP A 130 -14.32 34.76 2.81
CA ASP A 130 -15.65 34.70 2.21
C ASP A 130 -16.45 33.44 2.63
N GLY A 131 -15.81 32.52 3.38
CA GLY A 131 -16.45 31.33 3.94
C GLY A 131 -16.65 30.16 2.97
N THR A 132 -16.43 30.36 1.67
CA THR A 132 -16.48 29.30 0.65
C THR A 132 -15.50 28.18 0.97
N LEU A 133 -14.24 28.53 1.26
CA LEU A 133 -13.20 27.54 1.51
C LEU A 133 -13.50 26.70 2.75
N THR A 134 -13.97 27.33 3.83
CA THR A 134 -14.28 26.65 5.08
C THR A 134 -15.40 25.63 4.89
N THR A 135 -16.43 25.98 4.13
CA THR A 135 -17.58 25.10 3.84
C THR A 135 -17.15 23.88 3.02
N ASP A 136 -16.36 24.11 1.97
CA ASP A 136 -15.87 23.05 1.10
C ASP A 136 -14.90 22.12 1.82
N VAL A 137 -13.98 22.69 2.62
CA VAL A 137 -13.05 21.93 3.48
C VAL A 137 -13.81 21.04 4.44
N LEU A 138 -14.81 21.57 5.15
CA LEU A 138 -15.56 20.80 6.15
C LEU A 138 -16.31 19.64 5.51
N THR A 139 -16.98 19.90 4.39
CA THR A 139 -17.71 18.85 3.65
C THR A 139 -16.76 17.74 3.19
N SER A 140 -15.59 18.11 2.63
CA SER A 140 -14.56 17.15 2.25
C SER A 140 -14.05 16.33 3.44
N LEU A 141 -13.84 16.97 4.59
CA LEU A 141 -13.37 16.30 5.81
C LEU A 141 -14.41 15.31 6.34
N GLU A 142 -15.70 15.66 6.34
CA GLU A 142 -16.79 14.76 6.75
C GLU A 142 -16.86 13.52 5.85
N ARG A 143 -16.86 13.72 4.52
CA ARG A 143 -16.85 12.62 3.55
C ARG A 143 -15.65 11.69 3.75
N ALA A 144 -14.46 12.27 3.92
CA ALA A 144 -13.24 11.51 4.23
C ALA A 144 -13.40 10.73 5.53
N ALA A 145 -13.91 11.36 6.59
CA ALA A 145 -14.05 10.75 7.90
C ALA A 145 -15.02 9.56 7.89
N TYR A 146 -16.21 9.70 7.28
CA TYR A 146 -17.17 8.61 7.18
C TYR A 146 -16.65 7.45 6.32
N GLY A 147 -16.12 7.75 5.13
CA GLY A 147 -15.57 6.72 4.25
C GLY A 147 -14.40 5.99 4.91
N PHE A 148 -13.51 6.74 5.58
CA PHE A 148 -12.39 6.18 6.30
C PHE A 148 -12.82 5.31 7.48
N ALA A 149 -13.78 5.76 8.30
CA ALA A 149 -14.25 5.00 9.46
C ALA A 149 -14.88 3.66 9.03
N ILE A 150 -15.70 3.67 7.97
CA ILE A 150 -16.31 2.46 7.41
C ILE A 150 -15.24 1.53 6.85
N GLY A 151 -14.33 2.07 6.02
CA GLY A 151 -13.25 1.28 5.40
C GLY A 151 -12.27 0.70 6.43
N LEU A 152 -11.91 1.47 7.45
CA LEU A 152 -11.08 1.02 8.57
C LEU A 152 -11.73 -0.14 9.32
N THR A 153 -13.01 0.03 9.69
CA THR A 153 -13.75 -1.00 10.42
C THR A 153 -13.87 -2.28 9.60
N ALA A 154 -14.29 -2.16 8.33
CA ALA A 154 -14.40 -3.30 7.43
C ALA A 154 -13.05 -4.00 7.21
N GLY A 155 -11.98 -3.25 6.94
CA GLY A 155 -10.65 -3.79 6.69
C GLY A 155 -10.08 -4.54 7.90
N VAL A 156 -10.26 -3.99 9.11
CA VAL A 156 -9.82 -4.64 10.36
C VAL A 156 -10.62 -5.90 10.63
N VAL A 157 -11.96 -5.84 10.54
CA VAL A 157 -12.84 -6.99 10.80
C VAL A 157 -12.53 -8.13 9.84
N LEU A 158 -12.41 -7.84 8.54
CA LEU A 158 -12.07 -8.84 7.52
C LEU A 158 -10.67 -9.42 7.74
N ALA A 159 -9.68 -8.58 8.09
CA ALA A 159 -8.31 -9.05 8.32
C ALA A 159 -8.23 -9.98 9.53
N LEU A 160 -8.93 -9.67 10.61
CA LEU A 160 -8.99 -10.52 11.80
C LEU A 160 -9.76 -11.82 11.51
N ALA A 161 -10.89 -11.75 10.81
CA ALA A 161 -11.65 -12.95 10.42
C ALA A 161 -10.83 -13.88 9.53
N SER A 162 -10.09 -13.32 8.56
CA SER A 162 -9.22 -14.05 7.64
C SER A 162 -7.98 -14.60 8.34
N GLY A 163 -7.27 -13.78 9.13
CA GLY A 163 -6.00 -14.15 9.74
C GLY A 163 -6.11 -15.11 10.93
N LEU A 164 -7.28 -15.22 11.56
CA LEU A 164 -7.50 -16.15 12.69
C LEU A 164 -8.19 -17.46 12.29
N THR A 165 -8.68 -17.59 11.05
CA THR A 165 -9.43 -18.78 10.63
C THR A 165 -9.04 -19.28 9.23
N ARG A 166 -8.85 -20.59 9.07
CA ARG A 166 -8.53 -21.22 7.77
C ARG A 166 -9.64 -21.01 6.73
N THR A 167 -10.90 -21.00 7.18
CA THR A 167 -12.05 -20.74 6.30
C THR A 167 -12.11 -19.29 5.86
N GLY A 168 -11.81 -18.35 6.78
CA GLY A 168 -11.71 -16.94 6.46
C GLY A 168 -10.60 -16.67 5.45
N GLU A 169 -9.43 -17.27 5.64
CA GLU A 169 -8.32 -17.18 4.68
C GLU A 169 -8.75 -17.62 3.27
N ALA A 170 -9.41 -18.76 3.13
CA ALA A 170 -9.83 -19.24 1.81
C ALA A 170 -10.92 -18.37 1.15
N LEU A 171 -11.91 -17.91 1.92
CA LEU A 171 -13.10 -17.23 1.38
C LEU A 171 -12.91 -15.71 1.26
N ILE A 172 -12.28 -15.09 2.27
CA ILE A 172 -12.11 -13.64 2.36
C ILE A 172 -10.89 -13.21 1.55
N ASP A 173 -9.72 -13.85 1.73
CA ASP A 173 -8.50 -13.41 1.03
C ASP A 173 -8.69 -13.48 -0.49
N GLY A 174 -9.20 -14.61 -1.00
CA GLY A 174 -9.51 -14.75 -2.43
C GLY A 174 -10.45 -13.65 -2.95
N THR A 175 -11.50 -13.32 -2.19
CA THR A 175 -12.46 -12.27 -2.57
C THR A 175 -11.82 -10.87 -2.54
N VAL A 176 -11.00 -10.57 -1.53
CA VAL A 176 -10.32 -9.27 -1.43
C VAL A 176 -9.26 -9.11 -2.52
N GLN A 177 -8.53 -10.19 -2.85
CA GLN A 177 -7.55 -10.17 -3.94
C GLN A 177 -8.21 -9.96 -5.29
N LEU A 178 -9.39 -10.56 -5.52
CA LEU A 178 -10.19 -10.29 -6.70
C LEU A 178 -10.66 -8.83 -6.74
N ASN A 179 -11.16 -8.30 -5.62
CA ASN A 179 -11.58 -6.90 -5.54
C ASN A 179 -10.42 -5.95 -5.84
N ARG A 180 -9.22 -6.23 -5.30
CA ARG A 180 -8.00 -5.47 -5.55
C ARG A 180 -7.60 -5.44 -7.03
N ALA A 181 -7.86 -6.51 -7.78
CA ALA A 181 -7.54 -6.57 -9.21
C ALA A 181 -8.42 -5.60 -10.03
N ILE A 182 -9.61 -5.25 -9.53
CA ILE A 182 -10.52 -4.33 -10.20
C ILE A 182 -10.13 -2.90 -9.80
N PRO A 183 -9.87 -2.00 -10.77
CA PRO A 183 -9.60 -0.60 -10.46
C PRO A 183 -10.80 0.03 -9.73
N THR A 184 -10.60 0.46 -8.48
CA THR A 184 -11.68 1.02 -7.65
C THR A 184 -12.38 2.21 -8.31
N LEU A 185 -11.63 3.03 -9.07
CA LEU A 185 -12.21 4.14 -9.84
C LEU A 185 -13.12 3.66 -10.98
N GLY A 186 -12.85 2.48 -11.55
CA GLY A 186 -13.69 1.86 -12.58
C GLY A 186 -15.05 1.39 -12.06
N LEU A 187 -15.19 1.25 -10.74
CA LEU A 187 -16.47 0.87 -10.09
C LEU A 187 -17.44 2.04 -9.94
N ILE A 188 -16.99 3.29 -10.15
CA ILE A 188 -17.80 4.49 -9.93
C ILE A 188 -19.16 4.43 -10.66
N PRO A 189 -19.25 4.10 -11.97
CA PRO A 189 -20.54 4.08 -12.66
C PRO A 189 -21.52 3.06 -12.07
N LEU A 190 -21.00 1.92 -11.62
CA LEU A 190 -21.81 0.85 -11.01
C LEU A 190 -22.35 1.29 -9.64
N PHE A 191 -21.52 1.95 -8.85
CA PHE A 191 -21.93 2.50 -7.55
C PHE A 191 -22.92 3.65 -7.69
N ILE A 192 -22.79 4.48 -8.73
CA ILE A 192 -23.79 5.50 -9.06
C ILE A 192 -25.12 4.84 -9.45
N LEU A 193 -25.09 3.76 -10.23
CA LEU A 193 -26.29 3.02 -10.61
C LEU A 193 -26.98 2.38 -9.39
N TRP A 194 -26.21 1.80 -8.47
CA TRP A 194 -26.75 1.08 -7.31
C TRP A 194 -27.19 1.97 -6.16
N LEU A 195 -26.39 2.98 -5.83
CA LEU A 195 -26.59 3.84 -4.65
C LEU A 195 -27.16 5.21 -5.02
N GLY A 196 -27.32 5.48 -6.31
CA GLY A 196 -27.74 6.78 -6.84
C GLY A 196 -26.61 7.80 -6.84
N ILE A 197 -26.91 8.96 -7.44
CA ILE A 197 -26.05 10.14 -7.37
C ILE A 197 -26.28 10.80 -5.99
N GLY A 198 -25.20 11.05 -5.25
CA GLY A 198 -25.28 11.67 -3.93
C GLY A 198 -24.01 11.48 -3.11
N GLU A 199 -24.13 11.53 -1.79
CA GLU A 199 -23.03 11.33 -0.83
C GLU A 199 -22.67 9.86 -0.64
N THR A 200 -23.68 8.98 -0.66
CA THR A 200 -23.55 7.56 -0.33
C THR A 200 -22.52 6.85 -1.21
N PHE A 201 -22.57 7.04 -2.54
CA PHE A 201 -21.62 6.38 -3.43
C PHE A 201 -20.19 6.90 -3.23
N LYS A 202 -20.01 8.20 -2.95
CA LYS A 202 -18.69 8.79 -2.68
C LYS A 202 -18.09 8.16 -1.43
N ILE A 203 -18.86 8.12 -0.34
CA ILE A 203 -18.45 7.50 0.93
C ILE A 203 -18.11 6.01 0.73
N ALA A 204 -18.94 5.28 -0.02
CA ALA A 204 -18.73 3.86 -0.29
C ALA A 204 -17.43 3.60 -1.08
N ILE A 205 -17.14 4.39 -2.12
CA ILE A 205 -15.89 4.25 -2.88
C ILE A 205 -14.68 4.60 -2.00
N ILE A 206 -14.75 5.65 -1.17
CA ILE A 206 -13.68 5.97 -0.21
C ILE A 206 -13.45 4.80 0.75
N ALA A 207 -14.53 4.19 1.26
CA ALA A 207 -14.41 3.01 2.12
C ALA A 207 -13.70 1.84 1.41
N ILE A 208 -13.94 1.63 0.12
CA ILE A 208 -13.23 0.63 -0.71
C ILE A 208 -11.74 0.94 -0.79
N VAL A 209 -11.40 2.18 -1.15
CA VAL A 209 -10.00 2.64 -1.23
C VAL A 209 -9.27 2.44 0.10
N VAL A 210 -9.96 2.63 1.22
CA VAL A 210 -9.38 2.55 2.57
C VAL A 210 -9.28 1.11 3.07
N TYR A 211 -10.31 0.27 2.88
CA TYR A 211 -10.29 -1.06 3.49
C TYR A 211 -9.21 -1.96 2.88
N ILE A 212 -8.93 -1.85 1.58
CA ILE A 212 -7.99 -2.74 0.88
C ILE A 212 -6.59 -2.71 1.52
N PRO A 213 -5.90 -1.55 1.63
CA PRO A 213 -4.58 -1.52 2.25
C PRO A 213 -4.60 -1.89 3.73
N ILE A 214 -5.68 -1.56 4.46
CA ILE A 214 -5.83 -1.92 5.87
C ILE A 214 -5.93 -3.44 6.02
N TYR A 215 -6.78 -4.08 5.21
CA TYR A 215 -6.92 -5.53 5.18
C TYR A 215 -5.59 -6.19 4.85
N LEU A 216 -4.98 -5.83 3.72
CA LEU A 216 -3.80 -6.53 3.20
C LEU A 216 -2.60 -6.43 4.15
N ASN A 217 -2.33 -5.24 4.70
CA ASN A 217 -1.17 -5.07 5.59
C ASN A 217 -1.40 -5.66 6.98
N THR A 218 -2.65 -5.64 7.47
CA THR A 218 -2.98 -6.27 8.76
C THR A 218 -2.96 -7.79 8.62
N HIS A 219 -3.56 -8.34 7.55
CA HIS A 219 -3.56 -9.76 7.25
C HIS A 219 -2.12 -10.28 7.06
N ALA A 220 -1.31 -9.61 6.25
CA ALA A 220 0.09 -9.99 6.05
C ALA A 220 0.90 -10.00 7.37
N ALA A 221 0.61 -9.08 8.29
CA ALA A 221 1.25 -9.06 9.59
C ALA A 221 0.75 -10.15 10.54
N LEU A 222 -0.52 -10.57 10.42
CA LEU A 222 -1.08 -11.71 11.15
C LEU A 222 -0.49 -13.02 10.66
N SER A 223 -0.50 -13.26 9.35
CA SER A 223 0.01 -14.49 8.72
C SER A 223 1.54 -14.62 8.80
N GLY A 224 2.25 -13.51 9.02
CA GLY A 224 3.71 -13.50 9.18
C GLY A 224 4.22 -13.89 10.58
N ILE A 225 3.32 -14.16 11.54
CA ILE A 225 3.71 -14.60 12.89
C ILE A 225 4.18 -16.07 12.83
N ASP A 226 5.43 -16.31 13.24
CA ASP A 226 6.05 -17.63 13.20
C ASP A 226 5.29 -18.64 14.10
N ASN A 227 5.12 -19.86 13.60
CA ASN A 227 4.53 -20.98 14.34
C ASN A 227 5.24 -21.25 15.67
N ARG A 228 6.51 -20.87 15.80
CA ARG A 228 7.25 -20.92 17.08
C ARG A 228 6.54 -20.18 18.20
N PHE A 229 5.86 -19.06 17.91
CA PHE A 229 5.09 -18.35 18.94
C PHE A 229 3.85 -19.11 19.38
N VAL A 230 3.26 -19.92 18.48
CA VAL A 230 2.15 -20.83 18.81
C VAL A 230 2.64 -21.95 19.71
N GLU A 231 3.74 -22.62 19.35
CA GLU A 231 4.35 -23.68 20.16
C GLU A 231 4.75 -23.19 21.56
N LEU A 232 5.37 -22.00 21.66
CA LEU A 232 5.73 -21.39 22.94
C LEU A 232 4.49 -21.09 23.79
N ALA A 233 3.39 -20.65 23.17
CA ALA A 233 2.14 -20.36 23.87
C ALA A 233 1.45 -21.64 24.37
N GLU A 234 1.52 -22.73 23.61
CA GLU A 234 1.02 -24.04 24.00
C GLU A 234 1.82 -24.61 25.18
N VAL A 235 3.15 -24.53 25.15
CA VAL A 235 4.02 -24.95 26.26
C VAL A 235 3.74 -24.15 27.53
N GLN A 236 3.45 -22.86 27.39
CA GLN A 236 3.13 -21.98 28.51
C GLN A 236 1.66 -22.10 28.99
N GLY A 237 0.83 -22.90 28.30
CA GLY A 237 -0.57 -23.12 28.67
C GLY A 237 -1.48 -21.92 28.45
N LEU A 238 -1.13 -21.02 27.52
CA LEU A 238 -1.94 -19.83 27.22
C LEU A 238 -3.27 -20.24 26.54
N SER A 239 -4.37 -19.66 27.00
CA SER A 239 -5.66 -19.78 26.31
C SER A 239 -5.64 -19.05 24.96
N LYS A 240 -6.53 -19.42 24.03
CA LYS A 240 -6.64 -18.77 22.71
C LYS A 240 -6.82 -17.25 22.81
N VAL A 241 -7.60 -16.78 23.77
CA VAL A 241 -7.83 -15.33 23.98
C VAL A 241 -6.57 -14.65 24.48
N GLN A 242 -5.81 -15.29 25.37
CA GLN A 242 -4.53 -14.76 25.85
C GLN A 242 -3.49 -14.72 24.72
N PHE A 243 -3.39 -15.78 23.91
CA PHE A 243 -2.52 -15.82 22.73
C PHE A 243 -2.84 -14.68 21.76
N ILE A 244 -4.12 -14.48 21.43
CA ILE A 244 -4.55 -13.40 20.52
C ILE A 244 -4.18 -12.03 21.10
N ARG A 245 -4.50 -11.77 22.37
CA ARG A 245 -4.28 -10.45 22.99
C ARG A 245 -2.80 -10.12 23.24
N GLN A 246 -1.99 -11.11 23.60
CA GLN A 246 -0.62 -10.89 24.05
C GLN A 246 0.43 -11.05 22.94
N ILE A 247 0.13 -11.85 21.91
CA ILE A 247 1.09 -12.15 20.84
C ILE A 247 0.56 -11.65 19.50
N VAL A 248 -0.65 -12.07 19.11
CA VAL A 248 -1.18 -11.80 17.75
C VAL A 248 -1.46 -10.31 17.54
N ILE A 249 -2.22 -9.68 18.42
CA ILE A 249 -2.57 -8.25 18.29
C ILE A 249 -1.29 -7.39 18.30
N PRO A 250 -0.38 -7.51 19.29
CA PRO A 250 0.87 -6.72 19.29
C PRO A 250 1.76 -6.98 18.07
N GLY A 251 1.78 -8.22 17.57
CA GLY A 251 2.53 -8.61 16.37
C GLY A 251 1.96 -8.00 15.08
N ALA A 252 0.65 -7.83 14.99
CA ALA A 252 -0.03 -7.28 13.82
C ALA A 252 -0.05 -5.74 13.76
N LEU A 253 0.09 -5.06 14.91
CA LEU A 253 0.02 -3.59 14.99
C LEU A 253 0.96 -2.84 14.02
N PRO A 254 2.22 -3.25 13.81
CA PRO A 254 3.09 -2.59 12.82
C PRO A 254 2.52 -2.63 11.39
N GLY A 255 2.00 -3.79 10.96
CA GLY A 255 1.35 -3.92 9.64
C GLY A 255 0.06 -3.11 9.56
N PHE A 256 -0.75 -3.14 10.62
CA PHE A 256 -1.95 -2.32 10.71
C PHE A 256 -1.64 -0.83 10.51
N PHE A 257 -0.63 -0.27 11.17
CA PHE A 257 -0.28 1.15 11.01
C PHE A 257 0.25 1.49 9.62
N VAL A 258 0.93 0.56 8.94
CA VAL A 258 1.30 0.72 7.52
C VAL A 258 0.04 0.78 6.66
N GLY A 259 -0.90 -0.16 6.85
CA GLY A 259 -2.19 -0.17 6.16
C GLY A 259 -3.01 1.09 6.42
N LEU A 260 -3.06 1.54 7.68
CA LEU A 260 -3.75 2.76 8.10
C LEU A 260 -3.22 3.98 7.37
N ARG A 261 -1.89 4.11 7.26
CA ARG A 261 -1.24 5.22 6.58
C ARG A 261 -1.56 5.24 5.07
N LEU A 262 -1.52 4.07 4.44
CA LEU A 262 -1.90 3.92 3.04
C LEU A 262 -3.38 4.23 2.84
N GLY A 263 -4.25 3.80 3.76
CA GLY A 263 -5.67 4.12 3.76
C GLY A 263 -5.94 5.62 3.86
N VAL A 264 -5.28 6.32 4.79
CA VAL A 264 -5.39 7.79 4.94
C VAL A 264 -4.95 8.51 3.67
N THR A 265 -3.84 8.08 3.07
CA THR A 265 -3.34 8.69 1.84
C THR A 265 -4.30 8.43 0.68
N GLY A 266 -4.80 7.19 0.59
CA GLY A 266 -5.77 6.78 -0.42
C GLY A 266 -7.10 7.51 -0.31
N SER A 267 -7.63 7.74 0.90
CA SER A 267 -8.90 8.46 1.08
C SER A 267 -8.86 9.86 0.51
N TRP A 268 -7.76 10.60 0.71
CA TRP A 268 -7.61 11.94 0.14
C TRP A 268 -7.51 11.90 -1.39
N LEU A 269 -6.70 11.00 -1.95
CA LEU A 269 -6.56 10.85 -3.41
C LEU A 269 -7.88 10.46 -4.07
N GLY A 270 -8.63 9.53 -3.46
CA GLY A 270 -9.95 9.12 -3.95
C GLY A 270 -10.98 10.25 -3.83
N LEU A 271 -10.99 10.96 -2.71
CA LEU A 271 -11.94 12.06 -2.46
C LEU A 271 -11.83 13.16 -3.52
N VAL A 272 -10.61 13.56 -3.89
CA VAL A 272 -10.38 14.58 -4.94
C VAL A 272 -11.09 14.22 -6.24
N VAL A 273 -11.09 12.93 -6.63
CA VAL A 273 -11.73 12.47 -7.87
C VAL A 273 -13.25 12.38 -7.69
N LEU A 274 -13.71 11.86 -6.55
CA LEU A 274 -15.13 11.64 -6.28
C LEU A 274 -15.93 12.93 -6.12
N GLU A 275 -15.30 13.99 -5.61
CA GLU A 275 -15.92 15.30 -5.47
C GLU A 275 -16.06 16.06 -6.79
N GLN A 276 -15.47 15.58 -7.88
CA GLN A 276 -15.69 16.18 -9.21
C GLN A 276 -16.97 15.66 -9.88
N ILE A 277 -17.53 14.57 -9.35
CA ILE A 277 -18.66 13.88 -9.98
C ILE A 277 -19.97 14.34 -9.32
N ASN A 278 -20.64 15.28 -10.00
CA ASN A 278 -21.96 15.80 -9.61
C ASN A 278 -22.04 16.16 -8.11
N ALA A 279 -20.99 16.80 -7.60
CA ALA A 279 -21.00 17.35 -6.26
C ALA A 279 -21.46 18.81 -6.32
N THR A 280 -22.04 19.29 -5.23
CA THR A 280 -22.49 20.69 -5.07
C THR A 280 -21.62 21.46 -4.08
N SER A 281 -20.67 20.78 -3.44
CA SER A 281 -19.77 21.30 -2.41
C SER A 281 -18.55 20.38 -2.29
N GLY A 282 -17.49 20.87 -1.67
CA GLY A 282 -16.24 20.14 -1.42
C GLY A 282 -15.06 20.73 -2.19
N LEU A 283 -13.85 20.43 -1.72
CA LEU A 283 -12.62 20.92 -2.32
C LEU A 283 -12.45 20.45 -3.77
N GLY A 284 -12.77 19.20 -4.08
CA GLY A 284 -12.70 18.69 -5.45
C GLY A 284 -13.73 19.35 -6.38
N TYR A 285 -14.90 19.71 -5.85
CA TYR A 285 -15.90 20.50 -6.57
C TYR A 285 -15.40 21.91 -6.86
N MET A 286 -14.86 22.60 -5.84
CA MET A 286 -14.27 23.93 -6.00
C MET A 286 -13.17 23.93 -7.05
N MET A 287 -12.27 22.93 -7.03
CA MET A 287 -11.21 22.78 -8.02
C MET A 287 -11.75 22.50 -9.43
N PHE A 288 -12.79 21.68 -9.55
CA PHE A 288 -13.44 21.40 -10.83
C PHE A 288 -14.07 22.66 -11.42
N GLN A 289 -14.79 23.44 -10.60
CA GLN A 289 -15.35 24.72 -11.00
C GLN A 289 -14.26 25.70 -11.43
N ALA A 290 -13.18 25.81 -10.65
CA ALA A 290 -12.03 26.65 -11.00
C ALA A 290 -11.40 26.26 -12.34
N THR A 291 -11.36 24.96 -12.66
CA THR A 291 -10.90 24.46 -13.97
C THR A 291 -11.79 24.95 -15.10
N ASN A 292 -13.11 24.90 -14.93
CA ASN A 292 -14.06 25.38 -15.93
C ASN A 292 -13.97 26.89 -16.19
N TYR A 293 -13.53 27.67 -15.19
CA TYR A 293 -13.34 29.13 -15.30
C TYR A 293 -11.89 29.56 -15.58
N GLY A 294 -10.95 28.62 -15.74
CA GLY A 294 -9.54 28.92 -15.94
C GLY A 294 -8.84 29.59 -14.75
N GLN A 295 -9.35 29.37 -13.53
CA GLN A 295 -8.81 29.93 -12.28
C GLN A 295 -7.74 29.01 -11.69
N SER A 296 -6.56 29.01 -12.31
CA SER A 296 -5.42 28.17 -11.90
C SER A 296 -4.95 28.43 -10.46
N ASP A 297 -5.18 29.63 -9.94
CA ASP A 297 -4.85 30.01 -8.56
C ASP A 297 -5.72 29.26 -7.55
N VAL A 298 -7.03 29.17 -7.78
CA VAL A 298 -7.96 28.41 -6.94
C VAL A 298 -7.65 26.91 -6.98
N ILE A 299 -7.30 26.37 -8.14
CA ILE A 299 -6.88 24.96 -8.28
C ILE A 299 -5.65 24.69 -7.40
N LEU A 300 -4.64 25.58 -7.44
CA LEU A 300 -3.44 25.44 -6.62
C LEU A 300 -3.72 25.60 -5.13
N VAL A 301 -4.65 26.48 -4.73
CA VAL A 301 -5.12 26.58 -3.34
C VAL A 301 -5.67 25.23 -2.88
N GLY A 302 -6.60 24.64 -3.65
CA GLY A 302 -7.19 23.34 -3.34
C GLY A 302 -6.14 22.22 -3.23
N LEU A 303 -5.20 22.16 -4.18
CA LEU A 303 -4.12 21.17 -4.18
C LEU A 303 -3.19 21.32 -2.96
N LEU A 304 -2.84 22.54 -2.58
CA LEU A 304 -2.04 22.80 -1.37
C LEU A 304 -2.78 22.34 -0.12
N ILE A 305 -4.09 22.59 -0.03
CA ILE A 305 -4.91 22.18 1.11
C ILE A 305 -4.98 20.65 1.23
N TYR A 306 -5.21 19.93 0.12
CA TYR A 306 -5.12 18.46 0.14
C TYR A 306 -3.74 17.95 0.54
N GLY A 307 -2.67 18.61 0.08
CA GLY A 307 -1.30 18.31 0.50
C GLY A 307 -1.09 18.49 2.01
N VAL A 308 -1.59 19.60 2.57
CA VAL A 308 -1.56 19.87 4.01
C VAL A 308 -2.35 18.82 4.78
N PHE A 309 -3.58 18.49 4.35
CA PHE A 309 -4.37 17.46 5.02
C PHE A 309 -3.73 16.07 4.96
N GLY A 310 -3.23 15.66 3.79
CA GLY A 310 -2.49 14.41 3.66
C GLY A 310 -1.30 14.36 4.62
N LEU A 311 -0.49 15.42 4.68
CA LEU A 311 0.66 15.51 5.58
C LEU A 311 0.27 15.52 7.05
N LEU A 312 -0.79 16.26 7.43
CA LEU A 312 -1.28 16.33 8.81
C LEU A 312 -1.81 14.99 9.26
N SER A 313 -2.68 14.34 8.48
CA SER A 313 -3.27 13.04 8.81
C SER A 313 -2.19 11.94 8.87
N ASP A 314 -1.28 11.90 7.90
CA ASP A 314 -0.15 10.95 7.90
C ASP A 314 0.80 11.17 9.08
N SER A 315 1.08 12.43 9.42
CA SER A 315 1.89 12.78 10.59
C SER A 315 1.20 12.40 11.91
N ALA A 316 -0.12 12.58 12.00
CA ALA A 316 -0.91 12.14 13.15
C ALA A 316 -0.85 10.62 13.32
N VAL A 317 -1.05 9.85 12.25
CA VAL A 317 -0.91 8.39 12.26
C VAL A 317 0.49 7.97 12.72
N ARG A 318 1.54 8.60 12.18
CA ARG A 318 2.92 8.33 12.59
C ARG A 318 3.19 8.66 14.05
N LEU A 319 2.62 9.73 14.58
CA LEU A 319 2.77 10.08 15.99
C LEU A 319 2.11 9.02 16.89
N ILE A 320 0.91 8.58 16.52
CA ILE A 320 0.18 7.52 17.22
C ILE A 320 0.97 6.21 17.16
N GLU A 321 1.38 5.78 15.96
CA GLU A 321 2.21 4.58 15.76
C GLU A 321 3.47 4.61 16.62
N ARG A 322 4.15 5.77 16.68
CA ARG A 322 5.38 5.93 17.47
C ARG A 322 5.17 5.80 18.97
N ARG A 323 3.99 6.20 19.49
CA ARG A 323 3.65 6.05 20.91
C ARG A 323 3.22 4.65 21.22
N VAL A 324 2.36 4.08 20.36
CA VAL A 324 1.90 2.69 20.48
C VAL A 324 3.13 1.78 20.42
N LEU A 325 3.86 1.71 19.31
CA LEU A 325 4.99 0.79 19.10
C LEU A 325 6.30 1.16 19.86
N SER A 326 6.22 1.90 20.97
CA SER A 326 7.38 2.31 21.76
C SER A 326 8.17 1.12 22.31
N TRP A 327 7.50 0.00 22.66
CA TRP A 327 8.11 -1.23 23.17
C TRP A 327 9.06 -1.92 22.19
N ARG A 328 8.93 -1.68 20.88
CA ARG A 328 9.78 -2.33 19.87
C ARG A 328 11.13 -1.65 19.72
N ARG A 329 11.23 -0.36 20.09
CA ARG A 329 12.52 0.37 20.02
C ARG A 329 13.50 -0.10 21.09
N THR A 330 13.01 -0.53 22.25
CA THR A 330 13.85 -1.02 23.34
C THR A 330 14.54 -2.35 23.05
N LEU A 331 14.07 -3.13 22.05
CA LEU A 331 14.71 -4.41 21.65
C LEU A 331 15.72 -4.25 20.50
N SER A 332 15.89 -3.05 19.95
CA SER A 332 16.76 -2.77 18.79
C SER A 332 17.87 -1.76 19.08
N SER A 333 18.11 -1.44 20.36
CA SER A 333 19.28 -0.68 20.85
C SER A 333 20.31 -1.61 21.46
#